data_AF-A0A8H8JRA1-F1
#
_entry.id   AF-A0A8H8JRA1-F1
#
_cell.length_a   1.000
_cell.length_b   1.000
_cell.length_c   1.000
_cell.angle_alpha   90.00
_cell.angle_beta   90.00
_cell.angle_gamma   90.00
#
_symmetry.space_group_name_H-M   'P 1'
#
loop_
_entity.id
_entity.type
_entity.pdbx_description
1 polymer ?
#
loop_
_entity_poly.entity_id
_entity_poly.type
_entity_poly.pdbx_seq_one_letter_code
_entity_poly.pdbx_strand_id
1 'polypeptide(L)'
;MSNVTENVTGFGSNYLQAPELLRPTEDDTVGVARLSSPSDIYALGMTILETVTGRLPFDESKNDLALMVKITRGDLPNRPNEFSAETRFGDARWALLTNCWSMEPMDRPLVDQVFGQV
;
A
#
# COMPACT_ATOMS: atom_id res chain seq x y z
N MET A 1 1.34 -37.19 12.34
CA MET A 1 2.34 -36.84 11.31
C MET A 1 1.58 -36.25 10.14
N SER A 2 1.37 -34.94 10.16
CA SER A 2 0.69 -34.20 9.09
C SER A 2 1.66 -33.13 8.63
N ASN A 3 2.35 -33.42 7.53
CA ASN A 3 3.18 -32.46 6.83
C ASN A 3 2.27 -31.43 6.18
N VAL A 4 2.11 -30.28 6.84
CA VAL A 4 1.61 -29.08 6.21
C VAL A 4 2.71 -28.67 5.23
N THR A 5 2.41 -28.77 3.94
CA THR A 5 3.21 -28.11 2.89
C THR A 5 3.12 -26.62 3.13
N GLU A 6 4.10 -26.09 3.86
CA GLU A 6 4.47 -24.69 3.87
C GLU A 6 4.87 -24.32 2.43
N ASN A 7 3.89 -23.93 1.62
CA ASN A 7 4.15 -23.12 0.45
C ASN A 7 4.56 -21.75 0.97
N VAL A 8 5.87 -21.58 1.13
CA VAL A 8 6.54 -20.32 1.41
C VAL A 8 6.16 -19.31 0.33
N THR A 9 5.03 -18.63 0.51
CA THR A 9 4.74 -17.33 -0.07
C THR A 9 5.13 -16.31 0.99
N GLY A 10 6.44 -16.22 1.23
CA GLY A 10 7.00 -15.18 2.06
C GLY A 10 6.78 -13.84 1.38
N PHE A 11 5.88 -13.03 1.91
CA PHE A 11 6.14 -11.74 2.57
C PHE A 11 4.81 -11.28 3.17
N GLY A 12 4.82 -10.90 4.45
CA GLY A 12 3.62 -10.44 5.16
C GLY A 12 2.96 -9.26 4.46
N SER A 13 1.63 -9.20 4.58
CA SER A 13 0.81 -8.04 4.23
C SER A 13 0.82 -7.65 2.74
N ASN A 14 0.06 -8.37 1.92
CA ASN A 14 -0.18 -8.08 0.49
C ASN A 14 -0.59 -6.62 0.20
N TYR A 15 -1.18 -5.91 1.18
CA TYR A 15 -1.55 -4.50 1.08
C TYR A 15 -0.35 -3.54 1.02
N LEU A 16 0.85 -3.97 1.41
CA LEU A 16 2.08 -3.18 1.30
C LEU A 16 2.68 -3.23 -0.11
N GLN A 17 2.30 -4.21 -0.93
CA GLN A 17 2.84 -4.32 -2.28
C GLN A 17 2.19 -3.28 -3.20
N ALA A 18 3.03 -2.43 -3.80
CA ALA A 18 2.58 -1.46 -4.76
C ALA A 18 2.02 -2.15 -6.04
N PRO A 19 1.06 -1.54 -6.76
CA PRO A 19 0.39 -2.17 -7.91
C PRO A 19 1.35 -2.63 -9.02
N GLU A 20 2.41 -1.87 -9.25
CA GLU A 20 3.50 -2.20 -10.16
C GLU A 20 4.39 -3.34 -9.70
N LEU A 21 4.17 -3.96 -8.53
CA LEU A 21 4.83 -5.20 -8.11
C LEU A 21 3.97 -6.45 -8.36
N LEU A 22 2.65 -6.26 -8.45
CA LEU A 22 1.66 -7.35 -8.58
C LEU A 22 1.30 -7.67 -10.05
N ARG A 23 1.61 -6.78 -10.99
CA ARG A 23 1.34 -6.98 -12.42
C ARG A 23 2.28 -8.02 -13.04
N PRO A 24 1.80 -9.03 -13.78
CA PRO A 24 2.66 -9.93 -14.53
C PRO A 24 3.48 -9.16 -15.57
N THR A 25 4.76 -9.49 -15.73
CA THR A 25 5.63 -8.97 -16.79
C THR A 25 6.12 -10.14 -17.64
N GLU A 26 6.33 -9.93 -18.94
CA GLU A 26 6.79 -10.97 -19.85
C GLU A 26 8.28 -11.34 -19.65
N ASP A 27 9.01 -10.59 -18.82
CA ASP A 27 10.45 -10.72 -18.61
C ASP A 27 10.77 -10.86 -17.10
N ASP A 28 10.97 -12.10 -16.65
CA ASP A 28 11.21 -12.46 -15.23
C ASP A 28 12.61 -12.08 -14.72
N THR A 29 13.43 -11.43 -15.54
CA THR A 29 14.80 -11.03 -15.17
C THR A 29 14.87 -9.78 -14.28
N VAL A 30 13.74 -9.12 -14.00
CA VAL A 30 13.64 -7.80 -13.35
C VAL A 30 13.06 -7.89 -11.91
N GLY A 31 13.19 -9.03 -11.24
CA GLY A 31 12.68 -9.21 -9.86
C GLY A 31 13.33 -8.25 -8.83
N VAL A 32 14.58 -7.83 -9.06
CA VAL A 32 15.32 -6.90 -8.18
C VAL A 32 15.13 -5.43 -8.61
N ALA A 33 14.72 -5.17 -9.85
CA ALA A 33 14.60 -3.83 -10.41
C ALA A 33 13.19 -3.23 -10.32
N ARG A 34 12.22 -3.95 -9.73
CA ARG A 34 10.88 -3.42 -9.44
C ARG A 34 10.78 -2.77 -8.05
N LEU A 35 11.61 -3.20 -7.09
CA LEU A 35 11.73 -2.50 -5.81
C LEU A 35 12.39 -1.15 -6.07
N SER A 36 11.63 -0.09 -5.83
CA SER A 36 12.02 1.28 -6.15
C SER A 36 11.58 2.21 -5.03
N SER A 37 12.22 3.38 -4.92
CA SER A 37 11.82 4.37 -3.92
C SER A 37 10.33 4.73 -3.99
N PRO A 38 9.69 4.87 -5.17
CA PRO A 38 8.24 4.99 -5.27
C PRO A 38 7.44 3.84 -4.66
N SER A 39 7.91 2.59 -4.76
CA SER A 39 7.25 1.43 -4.15
C SER A 39 7.36 1.48 -2.62
N ASP A 40 8.48 1.94 -2.09
CA ASP A 40 8.64 2.20 -0.65
C ASP A 40 7.70 3.30 -0.15
N ILE A 41 7.46 4.35 -0.95
CA ILE A 41 6.50 5.42 -0.62
C ILE A 41 5.06 4.89 -0.53
N TYR A 42 4.68 3.99 -1.43
CA TYR A 42 3.38 3.32 -1.37
C TYR A 42 3.23 2.53 -0.06
N ALA A 43 4.22 1.70 0.27
CA ALA A 43 4.24 0.91 1.49
C ALA A 43 4.22 1.81 2.74
N LEU A 44 5.00 2.90 2.73
CA LEU A 44 5.04 3.88 3.81
C LEU A 44 3.67 4.50 4.08
N GLY A 45 2.92 4.87 3.02
CA GLY A 45 1.55 5.39 3.18
C GLY A 45 0.62 4.38 3.87
N MET A 46 0.70 3.10 3.48
CA MET A 46 -0.08 2.03 4.11
C MET A 46 0.32 1.82 5.59
N THR A 47 1.62 1.86 5.89
CA THR A 47 2.13 1.77 7.26
C THR A 47 1.69 2.96 8.12
N ILE A 48 1.68 4.19 7.58
CA ILE A 48 1.18 5.36 8.31
C ILE A 48 -0.31 5.20 8.63
N LEU A 49 -1.11 4.75 7.65
CA LEU A 49 -2.54 4.47 7.88
C LEU A 49 -2.75 3.43 8.98
N GLU A 50 -2.03 2.31 8.91
CA GLU A 50 -2.08 1.24 9.91
C GLU A 50 -1.68 1.75 11.30
N THR A 51 -0.59 2.51 11.38
CA THR A 51 -0.05 3.04 12.65
C THR A 51 -1.03 4.01 13.30
N VAL A 52 -1.66 4.90 12.52
CA VAL A 52 -2.58 5.91 13.05
C VAL A 52 -3.90 5.29 13.49
N THR A 53 -4.39 4.28 12.77
CA THR A 53 -5.72 3.69 13.01
C THR A 53 -5.68 2.46 13.91
N GLY A 54 -4.51 1.82 14.06
CA GLY A 54 -4.36 0.51 14.69
C GLY A 54 -5.06 -0.62 13.92
N ARG A 55 -5.46 -0.39 12.66
CA ARG A 55 -6.21 -1.32 11.82
C ARG A 55 -5.48 -1.57 10.51
N LEU A 56 -5.63 -2.77 9.98
CA LEU A 56 -5.06 -3.12 8.69
C LEU A 56 -5.71 -2.29 7.57
N PRO A 57 -4.93 -1.74 6.63
CA PRO A 57 -5.47 -1.23 5.38
C PRO A 57 -6.28 -2.35 4.67
N PHE A 58 -7.43 -1.99 4.12
CA PHE A 58 -8.34 -2.93 3.46
C PHE A 58 -8.84 -4.10 4.35
N ASP A 59 -9.05 -3.86 5.65
CA ASP A 59 -9.56 -4.86 6.61
C ASP A 59 -10.91 -5.50 6.21
N GLU A 60 -11.66 -4.89 5.29
CA GLU A 60 -12.90 -5.45 4.74
C GLU A 60 -12.71 -6.48 3.62
N SER A 61 -11.48 -6.68 3.14
CA SER A 61 -11.20 -7.58 2.02
C SER A 61 -11.31 -9.06 2.42
N LYS A 62 -12.07 -9.82 1.64
CA LYS A 62 -12.46 -11.20 1.99
C LYS A 62 -11.32 -12.22 1.90
N ASN A 63 -10.33 -11.97 1.03
CA ASN A 63 -9.16 -12.81 0.82
C ASN A 63 -8.09 -12.06 0.02
N ASP A 64 -6.90 -12.65 -0.06
CA ASP A 64 -5.74 -12.08 -0.75
C ASP A 64 -5.97 -11.81 -2.24
N LEU A 65 -6.70 -12.68 -2.93
CA LEU A 65 -7.00 -12.49 -4.35
C LEU A 65 -7.87 -11.25 -4.57
N ALA A 66 -8.90 -11.06 -3.74
CA ALA A 66 -9.74 -9.87 -3.79
C ALA A 66 -8.95 -8.59 -3.48
N LEU A 67 -8.03 -8.66 -2.51
CA LEU A 67 -7.14 -7.55 -2.17
C LEU A 67 -6.18 -7.21 -3.33
N MET A 68 -5.53 -8.20 -3.93
CA MET A 68 -4.66 -7.99 -5.11
C MET A 68 -5.43 -7.37 -6.28
N VAL A 69 -6.67 -7.79 -6.51
CA VAL A 69 -7.53 -7.20 -7.54
C VAL A 69 -7.86 -5.73 -7.24
N LYS A 70 -8.14 -5.38 -5.99
CA LYS A 70 -8.36 -3.97 -5.56
C LYS A 70 -7.11 -3.12 -5.80
N ILE A 71 -5.95 -3.58 -5.32
CA ILE A 71 -4.68 -2.87 -5.45
C ILE A 71 -4.33 -2.66 -6.93
N THR A 72 -4.43 -3.70 -7.75
CA THR A 72 -4.10 -3.60 -9.18
C THR A 72 -5.08 -2.74 -9.99
N ARG A 73 -6.28 -2.47 -9.46
CA ARG A 73 -7.24 -1.51 -10.03
C ARG A 73 -7.06 -0.08 -9.54
N GLY A 74 -6.25 0.13 -8.50
CA GLY A 74 -6.09 1.43 -7.86
C GLY A 74 -7.20 1.78 -6.88
N ASP A 75 -7.94 0.79 -6.39
CA ASP A 75 -8.87 1.01 -5.28
C ASP A 75 -8.06 1.39 -4.03
N LEU A 76 -8.58 2.35 -3.25
CA LEU A 76 -7.90 2.85 -2.04
C LEU A 76 -8.60 2.33 -0.77
N PRO A 77 -7.88 2.29 0.37
CA PRO A 77 -8.51 2.01 1.66
C PRO A 77 -9.62 3.02 1.98
N ASN A 78 -10.61 2.59 2.75
CA ASN A 78 -11.64 3.51 3.24
C ASN A 78 -11.01 4.58 4.14
N ARG A 79 -11.35 5.86 3.91
CA ARG A 79 -10.92 6.98 4.74
C ARG A 79 -11.47 6.82 6.16
N PRO A 80 -10.62 6.63 7.19
CA PRO A 80 -11.10 6.42 8.54
C PRO A 80 -11.26 7.75 9.29
N ASN A 81 -12.00 7.72 10.41
CA ASN A 81 -12.41 8.92 11.14
C ASN A 81 -11.21 9.72 11.70
N GLU A 82 -10.09 9.07 11.97
CA GLU A 82 -8.83 9.69 12.41
C GLU A 82 -8.23 10.64 11.36
N PHE A 83 -8.66 10.49 10.11
CA PHE A 83 -8.32 11.38 9.01
C PHE A 83 -9.55 12.18 8.53
N SER A 84 -10.64 12.30 9.30
CA SER A 84 -11.84 13.03 8.85
C SER A 84 -11.57 14.54 8.68
N ALA A 85 -12.34 15.20 7.81
CA ALA A 85 -12.25 16.65 7.59
C ALA A 85 -12.54 17.48 8.86
N GLU A 86 -13.18 16.89 9.87
CA GLU A 86 -13.45 17.53 11.16
C GLU A 86 -12.19 17.61 12.04
N THR A 87 -11.17 16.79 11.75
CA THR A 87 -9.87 16.89 12.43
C THR A 87 -9.03 18.02 11.82
N ARG A 88 -8.26 18.73 12.67
CA ARG A 88 -7.50 19.94 12.32
C ARG A 88 -6.64 19.82 11.04
N PHE A 89 -6.17 18.61 10.70
CA PHE A 89 -5.34 18.33 9.53
C PHE A 89 -5.83 17.14 8.70
N GLY A 90 -7.08 16.71 8.86
CA GLY A 90 -7.55 15.45 8.29
C GLY A 90 -7.52 15.41 6.77
N ASP A 91 -7.98 16.47 6.09
CA ASP A 91 -7.94 16.54 4.63
C ASP A 91 -6.51 16.56 4.09
N ALA A 92 -5.61 17.32 4.71
CA ALA A 92 -4.21 17.40 4.30
C ALA A 92 -3.49 16.05 4.48
N ARG A 93 -3.66 15.40 5.64
CA ARG A 93 -3.07 14.09 5.92
C ARG A 93 -3.66 13.01 5.02
N TRP A 94 -4.96 13.04 4.76
CA TRP A 94 -5.58 12.11 3.83
C TRP A 94 -5.08 12.31 2.40
N ALA A 95 -4.99 13.55 1.93
CA ALA A 95 -4.47 13.88 0.61
C ALA A 95 -3.02 13.39 0.44
N LEU A 96 -2.18 13.55 1.48
CA LEU A 96 -0.82 13.01 1.48
C LEU A 96 -0.83 11.49 1.28
N LEU A 97 -1.64 10.76 2.05
CA LEU A 97 -1.74 9.32 1.93
C LEU A 97 -2.23 8.88 0.55
N THR A 98 -3.27 9.51 0.02
CA THR A 98 -3.78 9.19 -1.33
C THR A 98 -2.74 9.45 -2.41
N ASN A 99 -1.88 10.46 -2.25
CA ASN A 99 -0.76 10.71 -3.18
C ASN A 99 0.34 9.65 -3.06
N CYS A 100 0.60 9.12 -1.85
CA CYS A 100 1.52 7.99 -1.67
C CYS A 100 1.03 6.74 -2.42
N TRP A 101 -0.28 6.61 -2.60
CA TRP A 101 -0.92 5.47 -3.25
C TRP A 101 -1.27 5.70 -4.73
N SER A 102 -0.70 6.72 -5.37
CA SER A 102 -0.87 6.93 -6.81
C SER A 102 -0.50 5.67 -7.61
N MET A 103 -1.33 5.35 -8.61
CA MET A 103 -1.13 4.16 -9.47
C MET A 103 0.18 4.25 -10.24
N GLU A 104 0.48 5.42 -10.80
CA GLU A 104 1.75 5.67 -11.47
C GLU A 104 2.83 5.96 -10.43
N PRO A 105 3.93 5.17 -10.38
CA PRO A 105 4.96 5.34 -9.36
C PRO A 105 5.60 6.74 -9.36
N MET A 106 5.71 7.37 -10.53
CA MET A 106 6.31 8.70 -10.67
C MET A 106 5.43 9.84 -10.16
N ASP A 107 4.13 9.59 -9.96
CA ASP A 107 3.19 10.57 -9.40
C ASP A 107 3.18 10.54 -7.86
N ARG A 108 3.91 9.60 -7.25
CA ARG A 108 4.04 9.50 -5.80
C ARG A 108 5.01 10.57 -5.29
N PRO A 109 4.78 11.14 -4.10
CA PRO A 109 5.66 12.14 -3.52
C PRO A 109 7.05 11.58 -3.21
N LEU A 110 8.04 12.45 -3.22
CA LEU A 110 9.35 12.13 -2.65
C LEU A 110 9.26 12.04 -1.13
N VAL A 111 10.17 11.27 -0.54
CA VAL A 111 10.18 11.03 0.90
C VAL A 111 10.22 12.33 1.72
N ASP A 112 10.95 13.35 1.26
CA ASP A 112 11.04 14.66 1.92
C ASP A 112 9.70 15.39 1.95
N GLN A 113 8.86 15.20 0.92
CA GLN A 113 7.52 15.78 0.86
C GLN A 113 6.56 15.06 1.80
N VAL A 114 6.79 13.78 2.07
CA VAL A 114 6.04 13.01 3.07
C VAL A 114 6.40 13.49 4.47
N PHE A 115 7.68 13.53 4.83
CA PHE A 115 8.13 13.92 6.16
C PHE A 115 7.70 15.33 6.59
N GLY A 116 7.56 16.27 5.65
CA GLY A 116 7.08 17.62 5.95
C GLY A 116 5.59 17.71 6.32
N GLN A 117 4.83 16.62 6.23
CA GLN A 117 3.35 16.62 6.27
C GLN A 117 2.73 15.58 7.22
N VAL A 118 3.52 14.68 7.83
CA VAL A 118 3.03 13.64 8.76
C VAL A 118 2.96 14.13 10.20
#